data_AF-A0A7W9PX19-F1
#
_entry.id   AF-A0A7W9PX19-F1
#
_cell.length_a   1.000
_cell.length_b   1.000
_cell.length_c   1.000
_cell.angle_alpha   90.00
_cell.angle_beta   90.00
_cell.angle_gamma   90.00
#
_symmetry.space_group_name_H-M   'P 1'
#
loop_
_entity.id
_entity.type
_entity.pdbx_description
1 polymer ?
#
loop_
_entity_poly.entity_id
_entity_poly.type
_entity_poly.pdbx_seq_one_letter_code
_entity_poly.pdbx_strand_id
1 'polypeptide(L)' 'MHYRPLAGVPGIEVRTHATTLYNSIYRADDQALVNAHVWGVNAYGAPVRHLRRSGKGGMFDTYTSSFDAVWETATPVGEG' A
#
# COMPACT_ATOMS: atom_id res chain seq x y z
N MET A 1 0.15 7.25 17.13
CA MET A 1 0.39 6.75 15.75
C MET A 1 1.75 7.26 15.29
N HIS A 2 2.63 6.39 14.79
CA HIS A 2 3.96 6.78 14.29
C HIS A 2 3.91 7.85 13.20
N TYR A 3 2.79 7.94 12.46
CA TYR A 3 2.58 8.90 11.38
C TYR A 3 1.97 10.24 11.80
N ARG A 4 1.74 10.49 13.10
CA ARG A 4 1.16 11.77 13.56
C ARG A 4 1.91 13.01 13.05
N PRO A 5 3.25 13.05 12.99
CA PRO A 5 3.98 14.20 12.47
C PRO A 5 3.74 14.50 10.98
N LEU A 6 3.13 13.57 10.24
CA LEU A 6 2.81 13.73 8.82
C LEU A 6 1.42 14.33 8.58
N ALA A 7 0.58 14.43 9.62
CA ALA A 7 -0.72 15.08 9.51
C ALA A 7 -0.53 16.57 9.16
N GLY A 8 -1.23 17.04 8.13
CA GLY A 8 -1.18 18.43 7.68
C GLY A 8 0.05 18.82 6.85
N VAL A 9 0.99 17.91 6.60
CA VAL A 9 2.16 18.21 5.74
C VAL A 9 1.72 18.30 4.28
N PRO A 10 2.00 19.41 3.56
CA PRO A 10 1.63 19.56 2.16
C PRO A 10 2.19 18.43 1.29
N GLY A 11 1.31 17.79 0.51
CA GLY A 11 1.68 16.67 -0.37
C GLY A 11 1.70 15.29 0.31
N ILE A 12 1.31 15.19 1.59
CA ILE A 12 1.16 13.92 2.29
C ILE A 12 -0.29 13.71 2.70
N GLU A 13 -0.83 12.53 2.38
CA GLU A 13 -2.14 12.08 2.84
C GLU A 13 -1.98 10.82 3.70
N VAL A 14 -2.67 10.79 4.84
CA VAL A 14 -2.71 9.61 5.71
C VAL A 14 -4.18 9.22 5.91
N ARG A 15 -4.50 7.96 5.62
CA ARG A 15 -5.84 7.40 5.72
C ARG A 15 -5.82 6.07 6.47
N THR A 16 -6.97 5.67 7.01
CA THR A 16 -7.18 4.37 7.67
C THR A 16 -8.29 3.59 6.98
N HIS A 17 -8.15 2.27 6.95
CA HIS A 17 -9.14 1.34 6.41
C HIS A 17 -9.22 0.10 7.32
N ALA A 18 -10.30 -0.66 7.22
CA ALA A 18 -10.53 -1.89 8.00
C ALA A 18 -10.47 -3.17 7.16
N THR A 19 -10.12 -3.08 5.87
CA THR A 19 -9.98 -4.24 4.99
C THR A 19 -8.86 -5.18 5.46
N THR A 20 -8.99 -6.46 5.13
CA THR A 20 -7.98 -7.46 5.48
C THR A 20 -6.65 -7.16 4.80
N LEU A 21 -5.59 -7.08 5.60
CA LEU A 21 -4.22 -6.91 5.13
C LEU A 21 -3.68 -8.26 4.64
N TYR A 22 -3.75 -8.51 3.33
CA TYR A 22 -3.11 -9.65 2.67
C TYR A 22 -1.72 -9.31 2.11
N ASN A 23 -1.43 -8.02 1.97
CA ASN A 23 -0.14 -7.51 1.56
C ASN A 23 0.08 -6.08 2.04
N SER A 24 1.33 -5.64 2.00
CA SER A 24 1.71 -4.23 1.98
C SER A 24 2.24 -3.88 0.59
N ILE A 25 1.85 -2.72 0.07
CA ILE A 25 2.22 -2.25 -1.27
C ILE A 25 2.89 -0.89 -1.14
N TYR A 26 4.08 -0.77 -1.73
CA TYR A 26 4.78 0.51 -1.90
C TYR A 26 4.92 0.76 -3.39
N ARG A 27 4.45 1.90 -3.88
CA ARG A 27 4.46 2.25 -5.30
C ARG A 27 5.22 3.56 -5.52
N ALA A 28 6.04 3.60 -6.55
CA ALA A 28 6.63 4.82 -7.09
C ALA A 28 6.69 4.68 -8.61
N ASP A 29 6.10 5.63 -9.35
CA ASP A 29 6.03 5.63 -10.81
C ASP A 29 5.48 4.29 -11.37
N ASP A 30 6.28 3.61 -12.20
CA ASP A 30 6.01 2.31 -12.83
C ASP A 30 6.64 1.13 -12.04
N GLN A 31 6.96 1.33 -10.76
CA GLN A 31 7.57 0.35 -9.87
C GLN A 31 6.68 0.10 -8.65
N ALA A 32 6.56 -1.15 -8.22
CA ALA A 32 5.87 -1.54 -7.00
C ALA A 32 6.64 -2.61 -6.23
N LEU A 33 6.71 -2.45 -4.92
CA LEU A 33 7.17 -3.47 -3.98
C LEU A 33 5.96 -4.06 -3.27
N VAL A 34 5.76 -5.37 -3.41
CA VAL A 34 4.64 -6.08 -2.82
C VAL A 34 5.17 -7.10 -1.81
N ASN A 35 4.83 -6.88 -0.54
CA ASN A 35 5.09 -7.82 0.54
C ASN A 35 3.80 -8.56 0.86
N ALA A 36 3.66 -9.81 0.41
CA ALA A 36 2.46 -10.61 0.65
C ALA A 36 2.62 -11.47 1.91
N HIS A 37 1.54 -11.66 2.65
CA HIS A 37 1.54 -12.53 3.82
C HIS A 37 1.82 -13.98 3.40
N VAL A 38 2.76 -14.60 4.11
CA VAL A 38 3.09 -16.02 3.99
C VAL A 38 2.78 -16.68 5.33
N TRP A 39 2.01 -17.77 5.29
CA TRP A 39 1.62 -18.50 6.49
C TRP A 39 2.86 -18.94 7.30
N GLY A 40 2.84 -18.65 8.61
CA GLY A 40 3.94 -18.99 9.52
C GLY A 40 5.17 -18.07 9.41
N VAL A 41 5.15 -17.05 8.56
CA VAL A 41 6.24 -16.07 8.41
C VAL A 41 5.78 -14.71 8.91
N ASN A 42 6.61 -14.06 9.72
CA ASN A 42 6.37 -12.69 10.15
C ASN A 42 6.46 -11.72 8.95
N ALA A 43 5.83 -10.55 9.07
CA ALA A 43 5.76 -9.60 7.95
C ALA A 43 7.16 -9.15 7.46
N TYR A 44 8.08 -8.89 8.38
CA TYR A 44 9.44 -8.41 8.05
C TYR A 44 10.34 -9.48 7.42
N GLY A 45 10.04 -10.76 7.60
CA GLY A 45 10.75 -11.90 7.00
C GLY A 45 10.09 -12.45 5.74
N ALA A 46 8.89 -11.98 5.39
CA ALA A 46 8.23 -12.38 4.16
C ALA A 46 8.96 -11.79 2.93
N PRO A 47 9.12 -12.55 1.83
CA PRO A 47 9.80 -12.06 0.65
C PRO A 47 9.03 -10.90 0.02
N VAL A 48 9.77 -9.93 -0.51
CA VAL A 48 9.22 -8.79 -1.25
C VAL A 48 9.35 -9.06 -2.74
N ARG A 49 8.25 -8.92 -3.48
CA ARG A 49 8.26 -8.96 -4.94
C ARG A 49 8.41 -7.55 -5.48
N HIS A 50 9.44 -7.33 -6.29
CA HIS A 50 9.59 -6.11 -7.06
C HIS A 50 8.93 -6.29 -8.43
N LEU A 51 7.92 -5.48 -8.70
CA LEU A 51 7.17 -5.46 -9.96
C LEU A 51 7.48 -4.18 -10.71
N ARG A 52 7.84 -4.32 -11.99
CA ARG A 52 7.90 -3.23 -12.94
C ARG A 52 6.71 -3.34 -13.89
N ARG A 53 6.07 -2.22 -14.21
CA ARG A 53 5.01 -2.18 -15.21
C ARG A 53 5.56 -2.61 -16.58
N SER A 54 4.92 -3.60 -17.20
CA SER A 54 5.34 -4.16 -18.48
C SER A 54 4.11 -4.46 -19.33
N GLY A 55 3.47 -3.40 -19.83
CA GLY A 55 2.19 -3.47 -20.54
C GLY A 55 0.97 -3.32 -19.63
N LYS A 56 -0.21 -3.32 -20.25
CA LYS A 56 -1.50 -3.13 -19.55
C LYS A 56 -2.03 -4.46 -19.03
N GLY A 57 -2.68 -4.43 -17.87
CA GLY A 57 -3.38 -5.56 -17.25
C GLY A 57 -2.45 -6.60 -16.60
N GLY A 58 -1.17 -6.27 -16.43
CA GLY A 58 -0.21 -7.15 -15.76
C GLY A 58 -0.31 -7.08 -14.23
N MET A 59 0.56 -7.85 -13.55
CA MET A 59 0.60 -7.89 -12.08
C MET A 59 0.72 -6.51 -11.44
N PHE A 60 1.54 -5.62 -12.02
CA PHE A 60 1.67 -4.24 -11.54
C PHE A 60 0.28 -3.57 -11.46
N ASP A 61 -0.46 -3.54 -12.58
CA ASP A 61 -1.77 -2.90 -12.63
C ASP A 61 -2.75 -3.55 -11.66
N THR A 62 -2.71 -4.88 -11.50
CA THR A 62 -3.56 -5.61 -10.54
C THR A 62 -3.34 -5.12 -9.11
N TYR A 63 -2.08 -5.03 -8.65
CA TYR A 63 -1.78 -4.59 -7.29
C TYR A 63 -2.08 -3.10 -7.10
N THR A 64 -1.79 -2.24 -8.08
CA THR A 64 -2.10 -0.80 -7.96
C THR A 64 -3.60 -0.54 -7.97
N SER A 65 -4.38 -1.19 -8.83
CA SER A 65 -5.84 -1.07 -8.80
C SER A 65 -6.44 -1.56 -7.48
N SER A 66 -5.87 -2.61 -6.89
CA SER A 66 -6.29 -3.06 -5.56
C SER A 66 -5.97 -2.05 -4.47
N PHE A 67 -4.83 -1.37 -4.53
CA PHE A 67 -4.48 -0.29 -3.60
C PHE A 67 -5.45 0.89 -3.75
N ASP A 68 -5.69 1.33 -4.99
CA ASP A 68 -6.56 2.46 -5.31
C ASP A 68 -7.99 2.20 -4.80
N ALA A 69 -8.53 0.99 -4.99
CA ALA A 69 -9.85 0.61 -4.47
C ALA A 69 -9.95 0.67 -2.93
N VAL A 70 -8.88 0.31 -2.20
CA VAL A 70 -8.83 0.49 -0.74
C VAL A 70 -8.75 1.98 -0.39
N TRP A 71 -7.92 2.73 -1.10
CA TRP A 71 -7.72 4.17 -0.87
C TRP A 71 -9.01 5.00 -1.04
N GLU A 72 -9.82 4.67 -2.05
CA GLU A 72 -11.10 5.32 -2.32
C GLU A 72 -12.11 5.18 -1.17
N THR A 73 -12.02 4.10 -0.39
CA THR A 73 -12.92 3.82 0.75
C THR A 73 -12.28 4.14 2.11
N ALA A 74 -11.01 4.54 2.13
CA ALA A 74 -10.27 4.83 3.36
C ALA A 74 -10.64 6.20 3.94
N THR A 75 -10.69 6.29 5.27
CA THR A 75 -11.03 7.52 5.99
C THR A 75 -9.76 8.34 6.29
N PRO A 76 -9.72 9.64 5.96
CA PRO A 76 -8.61 10.50 6.35
C PRO A 76 -8.39 10.52 7.87
N VAL A 77 -7.12 10.49 8.29
CA VAL A 77 -6.78 10.74 9.69
C VAL A 77 -6.87 12.25 9.92
N GLY A 78 -7.90 12.68 10.65
CA GLY A 78 -8.05 14.09 11.04
C GLY A 78 -6.92 14.57 11.96
N GLU A 79 -6.64 15.87 11.90
CA GLU A 79 -5.86 16.55 12.93
C GLU A 79 -6.63 16.46 14.25
N GLY A 80 -6.09 15.69 15.20
CA GLY A 80 -6.52 15.70 16.59
C GLY A 80 -5.53 16.46 17.44
#